data_AF-A0A528CSB0-F1
#
_entry.id   AF-A0A528CSB0-F1
#
_cell.length_a   1.000
_cell.length_b   1.000
_cell.length_c   1.000
_cell.angle_alpha   90.00
_cell.angle_beta   90.00
_cell.angle_gamma   90.00
#
_symmetry.space_group_name_H-M   'P 1'
#
loop_
_entity.id
_entity.type
_entity.pdbx_description
1 polymer ?
#
loop_
_entity_poly.entity_id
_entity_poly.type
_entity_poly.pdbx_seq_one_letter_code
_entity_poly.pdbx_strand_id
1 'polypeptide(L)'
;VIPLAIEAALRPGRTFTVNGTDFDTRDGTAVRDYVHVTDLARAHVLAGEKLLRDPGVHVYNLGTGTGTTVNELVDAVSRASGTLLPVAYGPRRAGD
;
A
#
# COMPACT_ATOMS: atom_id res chain seq x y z
N VAL A 1 -2.38 5.43 -2.72
CA VAL A 1 -2.57 5.61 -1.27
C VAL A 1 -1.30 6.18 -0.63
N ILE A 2 -0.17 5.46 -0.71
CA ILE A 2 1.12 5.90 -0.14
C ILE A 2 1.56 7.32 -0.59
N PRO A 3 1.57 7.69 -1.89
CA PRO A 3 2.02 9.02 -2.28
C PRO A 3 1.17 10.16 -1.72
N LEU A 4 -0.14 9.95 -1.55
CA LEU A 4 -1.05 10.94 -0.97
C LEU A 4 -0.81 11.10 0.54
N ALA A 5 -0.51 10.01 1.25
CA ALA A 5 -0.14 10.05 2.65
C ALA A 5 1.21 10.78 2.84
N ILE A 6 2.21 10.49 2.00
CA ILE A 6 3.49 11.21 2.01
C ILE A 6 3.29 12.69 1.68
N GLU A 7 2.46 13.02 0.68
CA GLU A 7 2.16 14.41 0.35
C GLU A 7 1.55 15.17 1.53
N ALA A 8 0.59 14.56 2.23
CA ALA A 8 -0.01 15.15 3.43
C ALA A 8 0.96 15.28 4.61
N ALA A 9 1.96 14.39 4.72
CA ALA A 9 3.02 14.52 5.73
C ALA A 9 3.98 15.68 5.44
N LEU A 10 4.22 15.99 4.16
CA LEU A 10 5.26 16.94 3.73
C LEU A 10 4.70 18.34 3.41
N ARG A 11 3.43 18.46 2.99
CA ARG A 11 2.85 19.71 2.53
C ARG A 11 1.88 20.30 3.57
N PRO A 12 2.09 21.54 4.03
CA PRO A 12 1.13 22.22 4.89
C PRO A 12 -0.26 22.30 4.25
N GLY A 13 -1.31 22.09 5.06
CA GLY A 13 -2.70 22.20 4.62
C GLY A 13 -3.23 21.03 3.79
N ARG A 14 -2.44 19.96 3.59
CA ARG A 14 -2.91 18.73 2.96
C ARG A 14 -3.30 17.71 4.03
N THR A 15 -4.41 17.02 3.79
CA THR A 15 -4.95 15.99 4.69
C THR A 15 -5.11 14.70 3.92
N PHE A 16 -4.70 13.59 4.52
CA PHE A 16 -4.92 12.27 3.97
C PHE A 16 -6.28 11.72 4.40
N THR A 17 -7.14 11.37 3.45
CA THR A 17 -8.47 10.83 3.77
C THR A 17 -8.48 9.31 3.78
N VAL A 18 -8.77 8.72 4.95
CA VAL A 18 -9.11 7.31 5.12
C VAL A 18 -10.58 7.13 4.74
N ASN A 19 -10.86 6.22 3.81
CA ASN A 19 -12.20 6.03 3.25
C ASN A 19 -12.78 4.72 3.79
N GLY A 20 -13.77 4.83 4.67
CA GLY A 20 -14.37 3.70 5.39
C GLY A 20 -13.56 3.28 6.63
N THR A 21 -14.30 3.00 7.72
CA THR A 21 -13.75 2.58 9.02
C THR A 21 -14.58 1.43 9.64
N ASP A 22 -15.39 0.78 8.83
CA ASP A 22 -16.36 -0.25 9.21
C ASP A 22 -16.14 -1.56 8.43
N PHE A 23 -14.94 -1.76 7.85
CA PHE A 23 -14.57 -3.03 7.23
C PHE A 23 -14.34 -4.11 8.30
N ASP A 24 -14.64 -5.36 7.97
CA ASP A 24 -14.34 -6.52 8.83
C ASP A 24 -12.83 -6.82 8.84
N THR A 25 -12.09 -5.96 9.54
CA THR A 25 -10.64 -5.92 9.61
C THR A 25 -10.24 -5.50 11.02
N ARG A 26 -8.97 -5.73 11.38
CA ARG A 26 -8.47 -5.52 12.75
C ARG A 26 -8.59 -4.08 13.29
N ASP A 27 -8.75 -3.08 12.44
CA ASP A 27 -8.93 -1.67 12.86
C ASP A 27 -10.06 -0.94 12.10
N GLY A 28 -10.91 -1.71 11.41
CA GLY A 28 -12.02 -1.16 10.62
C GLY A 28 -11.62 -0.55 9.27
N THR A 29 -10.32 -0.39 8.96
CA THR A 29 -9.88 0.20 7.68
C THR A 29 -9.43 -0.85 6.66
N ALA A 30 -9.53 -0.52 5.38
CA ALA A 30 -9.22 -1.45 4.30
C ALA A 30 -7.80 -2.05 4.39
N VAL A 31 -7.67 -3.35 4.13
CA VAL A 31 -6.37 -4.06 4.11
C VAL A 31 -5.86 -4.18 2.68
N ARG A 32 -4.56 -3.93 2.47
CA ARG A 32 -3.85 -4.11 1.18
C ARG A 32 -2.46 -4.70 1.41
N ASP A 33 -1.96 -5.48 0.45
CA ASP A 33 -0.57 -5.96 0.43
C ASP A 33 0.30 -4.93 -0.31
N TYR A 34 1.22 -4.29 0.42
CA TYR A 34 2.15 -3.30 -0.14
C TYR A 34 3.52 -3.93 -0.35
N VAL A 35 3.91 -4.07 -1.62
CA VAL A 35 5.24 -4.56 -2.01
C VAL A 35 6.18 -3.39 -2.35
N HIS A 36 7.44 -3.50 -1.93
CA HIS A 36 8.44 -2.49 -2.30
C HIS A 36 8.73 -2.55 -3.80
N VAL A 37 8.84 -1.38 -4.46
CA VAL A 37 8.98 -1.29 -5.91
C VAL A 37 10.23 -2.03 -6.43
N THR A 38 11.32 -2.03 -5.66
CA THR A 38 12.55 -2.75 -6.02
C THR A 38 12.38 -4.27 -5.97
N ASP A 39 11.59 -4.80 -5.03
CA ASP A 39 11.32 -6.24 -4.96
C ASP A 39 10.46 -6.67 -6.14
N LEU A 40 9.47 -5.85 -6.50
CA LEU A 40 8.65 -6.07 -7.68
C LEU A 40 9.52 -6.05 -8.96
N ALA A 41 10.41 -5.07 -9.11
CA ALA A 41 11.33 -5.00 -10.25
C ALA A 41 12.26 -6.22 -10.31
N ARG A 42 12.82 -6.65 -9.17
CA ARG A 42 13.66 -7.85 -9.09
C ARG A 42 12.91 -9.11 -9.48
N ALA A 43 11.65 -9.26 -9.06
CA ALA A 43 10.82 -10.39 -9.44
C ALA A 43 10.61 -10.46 -10.96
N HIS A 44 10.45 -9.32 -11.64
CA HIS A 44 10.33 -9.28 -13.10
C HIS A 44 11.62 -9.72 -13.81
N VAL A 45 12.79 -9.30 -13.31
CA VAL A 45 14.08 -9.75 -13.85
C VAL A 45 14.22 -11.28 -13.72
N LEU A 46 13.94 -11.82 -12.54
CA LEU A 46 14.00 -13.27 -12.29
C LEU A 46 13.01 -14.07 -13.16
N ALA A 47 11.79 -13.55 -13.33
CA ALA A 47 10.80 -14.17 -14.21
C ALA A 47 11.27 -14.19 -15.67
N GLY A 48 11.87 -13.10 -16.14
CA GLY A 48 12.46 -13.02 -17.47
C GLY A 48 13.59 -14.02 -17.67
N GLU A 49 14.53 -14.11 -16.72
CA GLU A 49 15.61 -15.10 -16.77
C GLU A 49 15.10 -16.55 -16.75
N LYS A 50 14.03 -16.83 -16.00
CA LYS A 50 13.39 -18.15 -15.98
C LYS A 50 12.79 -18.48 -17.34
N LEU A 51 12.09 -17.56 -17.98
CA LEU A 51 11.46 -17.78 -19.29
C LEU A 51 12.47 -18.15 -20.39
N LEU A 52 13.71 -17.64 -20.31
CA LEU A 52 14.78 -18.02 -21.24
C LEU A 52 15.20 -19.50 -21.11
N ARG A 53 15.01 -20.09 -19.94
CA ARG A 53 15.39 -21.49 -19.64
C ARG A 53 14.20 -22.45 -19.67
N ASP A 54 13.02 -21.95 -19.37
CA ASP A 54 11.77 -22.71 -19.22
C ASP A 54 10.62 -21.95 -19.91
N PRO A 55 10.55 -22.01 -21.26
CA PRO A 55 9.55 -21.29 -22.03
C PRO A 55 8.14 -21.79 -21.76
N GLY A 56 7.18 -20.89 -21.71
CA GLY A 56 5.78 -21.23 -21.48
C GLY A 56 5.04 -20.12 -20.76
N VAL A 57 3.82 -20.43 -20.31
CA VAL A 57 3.00 -19.52 -19.52
C VAL A 57 3.20 -19.83 -18.06
N HIS A 58 3.67 -18.83 -17.31
CA HIS A 58 3.81 -18.90 -15.87
C HIS A 58 3.05 -17.74 -15.24
N VAL A 59 2.28 -18.02 -14.19
CA VAL A 59 1.45 -17.02 -13.52
C VAL A 59 1.89 -16.90 -12.07
N TYR A 60 2.14 -15.67 -11.62
CA TYR A 60 2.61 -15.39 -10.27
C TYR A 60 1.85 -14.21 -9.67
N ASN A 61 1.48 -14.34 -8.40
CA ASN A 61 1.13 -13.19 -7.58
C ASN A 61 2.42 -12.62 -6.99
N LEU A 62 2.62 -11.31 -7.10
CA LEU A 62 3.77 -10.61 -6.53
C LEU A 62 3.30 -9.69 -5.41
N GLY A 63 3.61 -10.07 -4.18
CA GLY A 63 3.23 -9.38 -2.96
C GLY A 63 4.12 -9.84 -1.81
N THR A 64 3.88 -9.29 -0.63
CA THR A 64 4.58 -9.70 0.60
C THR A 64 3.85 -10.84 1.31
N GLY A 65 2.58 -11.10 0.95
CA GLY A 65 1.69 -12.02 1.66
C GLY A 65 1.20 -11.47 3.00
N THR A 66 1.61 -10.25 3.37
CA THR A 66 1.23 -9.59 4.61
C THR A 66 0.33 -8.42 4.30
N GLY A 67 -0.94 -8.50 4.70
CA GLY A 67 -1.86 -7.39 4.56
C GLY A 67 -1.58 -6.31 5.59
N THR A 68 -1.59 -5.05 5.17
CA THR A 68 -1.48 -3.84 6.00
C THR A 68 -2.79 -3.05 5.94
N THR A 69 -3.31 -2.60 7.08
CA THR A 69 -4.49 -1.72 7.12
C THR A 69 -4.13 -0.28 6.72
N VAL A 70 -5.13 0.55 6.42
CA VAL A 70 -4.84 1.97 6.11
C VAL A 70 -4.29 2.70 7.33
N ASN A 71 -4.76 2.41 8.55
CA ASN A 71 -4.21 3.05 9.74
C ASN A 71 -2.77 2.61 10.03
N GLU A 72 -2.42 1.33 9.82
CA GLU A 72 -1.02 0.90 9.92
C GLU A 72 -0.11 1.61 8.91
N LEU A 73 -0.63 1.88 7.70
CA LEU A 73 0.09 2.69 6.71
C LEU A 73 0.27 4.14 7.20
N VAL A 74 -0.78 4.76 7.76
CA VAL A 74 -0.72 6.10 8.36
C VAL A 74 0.36 6.17 9.43
N ASP A 75 0.42 5.17 10.31
CA ASP A 75 1.42 5.08 11.36
C ASP A 75 2.83 4.91 10.78
N ALA A 76 2.99 4.05 9.76
CA ALA A 76 4.27 3.84 9.10
C ALA A 76 4.79 5.12 8.43
N VAL A 77 3.92 5.87 7.74
CA VAL A 77 4.29 7.15 7.13
C VAL A 77 4.65 8.18 8.20
N SER A 78 3.87 8.29 9.27
CA SER A 78 4.14 9.22 10.37
C SER A 78 5.49 8.94 11.05
N ARG A 79 5.81 7.67 11.28
CA ARG A 79 7.12 7.27 11.82
C ARG A 79 8.26 7.60 10.85
N ALA A 80 8.06 7.35 9.56
CA ALA A 80 9.09 7.59 8.55
C ALA A 80 9.33 9.09 8.30
N SER A 81 8.30 9.94 8.38
CA SER A 81 8.42 11.39 8.22
C SER A 81 8.82 12.13 9.49
N GLY A 82 8.65 11.51 10.67
CA GLY A 82 8.83 12.18 11.96
C GLY A 82 7.73 13.21 12.28
N THR A 83 6.62 13.18 11.54
CA THR A 83 5.50 14.11 11.70
C THR A 83 4.21 13.32 11.93
N LEU A 84 3.30 13.86 12.75
CA LEU A 84 1.96 13.29 12.85
C LEU A 84 1.22 13.58 11.55
N LEU A 85 0.87 12.54 10.80
CA LEU A 85 0.17 12.68 9.53
C LEU A 85 -1.24 13.27 9.76
N PRO A 86 -1.61 14.39 9.10
CA PRO A 86 -2.98 14.89 9.16
C PRO A 86 -3.93 13.93 8.46
N VAL A 87 -4.89 13.37 9.21
CA VAL A 87 -5.86 12.39 8.71
C VAL A 87 -7.29 12.88 8.88
N ALA A 88 -8.11 12.66 7.85
CA ALA A 88 -9.56 12.78 7.90
C ALA A 88 -10.20 11.42 7.61
N TYR A 89 -11.35 11.15 8.21
CA TYR A 89 -12.11 9.94 7.95
C TYR A 89 -13.35 10.29 7.13
N GLY A 90 -13.54 9.58 6.02
CA GLY A 90 -14.63 9.75 5.09
C GLY A 90 -15.38 8.45 4.82
N PRO A 91 -16.49 8.51 4.06
CA PRO A 91 -17.23 7.32 3.66
C PRO A 91 -16.35 6.39 2.81
N ARG A 92 -16.79 5.14 2.65
CA ARG A 92 -16.18 4.20 1.69
C ARG A 92 -16.20 4.78 0.28
N ARG A 93 -15.26 4.36 -0.57
CA ARG A 93 -15.29 4.75 -1.99
C ARG A 93 -16.36 3.95 -2.70
N ALA A 94 -16.93 4.52 -3.75
CA ALA A 94 -17.87 3.80 -4.58
C ALA A 94 -17.17 2.55 -5.18
N GLY A 95 -17.69 1.37 -4.86
CA GLY A 95 -17.15 0.07 -5.29
C GLY A 95 -16.27 -0.66 -4.27
N ASP A 96 -16.07 -0.10 -3.06
CA ASP A 96 -15.52 -0.81 -1.90
C ASP A 96 -16.55 -1.73 -1.22
#